data_AF-A0A179HTT7-F1
#
_entry.id   AF-A0A179HTT7-F1
#
_cell.length_a   1.000
_cell.length_b   1.000
_cell.length_c   1.000
_cell.angle_alpha   90.00
_cell.angle_beta   90.00
_cell.angle_gamma   90.00
#
_symmetry.space_group_name_H-M   'P 1'
#
loop_
_entity.id
_entity.type
_entity.pdbx_description
1 polymer ?
#
loop_
_entity_poly.entity_id
_entity_poly.type
_entity_poly.pdbx_seq_one_letter_code
_entity_poly.pdbx_strand_id
1 'polypeptide(L)'
;MVKGDNSNYWFPSLFFKDNQTGKYEDIELYYAQVYYFFEPTNDKIRAFPLGLNMVVGDAKTRSPPPGGATGNLDLSKGPLNPVKWVCPRKNYVPPSWSVASDGTRAGMPNVHNSAEGVGFPDANCDEYASPLRADIHFPSCYNPKAGLTNFKNNMAYPFRASNGRWDCPKGWFHLPHLLFEIYWNTPAFKGRWRPGEGEQPFVLSNGDATGYSLHGDFLSGWDENLLQHIIDTCDTGTSGMDKCSGLYGVNSDSTCEIQSPVMETITGVMDALPGNNPISGWHYSAVGLEDKPVRRI
;
A
#
# COMPACT_ATOMS: atom_id res chain seq x y z
N MET A 1 -11.11 8.41 -12.20
CA MET A 1 -10.28 7.45 -12.97
C MET A 1 -10.40 7.80 -14.45
N VAL A 2 -9.32 7.69 -15.25
CA VAL A 2 -9.36 7.98 -16.70
C VAL A 2 -10.24 6.94 -17.40
N LYS A 3 -11.08 7.36 -18.35
CA LYS A 3 -11.87 6.42 -19.14
C LYS A 3 -10.94 5.59 -20.05
N GLY A 4 -10.95 4.27 -19.86
CA GLY A 4 -10.00 3.36 -20.50
C GLY A 4 -9.00 2.75 -19.50
N ASP A 5 -8.98 3.23 -18.26
CA ASP A 5 -8.43 2.49 -17.14
C ASP A 5 -9.53 1.63 -16.50
N ASN A 6 -9.50 0.33 -16.75
CA ASN A 6 -10.37 -0.65 -16.10
C ASN A 6 -9.58 -1.55 -15.15
N SER A 7 -8.45 -1.07 -14.65
CA SER A 7 -7.57 -1.84 -13.77
C SER A 7 -8.18 -2.00 -12.39
N ASN A 8 -7.81 -3.09 -11.71
CA ASN A 8 -8.12 -3.26 -10.30
C ASN A 8 -6.92 -2.83 -9.46
N TYR A 9 -7.21 -2.00 -8.46
CA TYR A 9 -6.29 -1.51 -7.45
C TYR A 9 -6.81 -1.98 -6.10
N TRP A 10 -6.05 -2.83 -5.41
CA TRP A 10 -6.49 -3.40 -4.15
C TRP A 10 -5.43 -3.23 -3.08
N PHE A 11 -5.90 -3.01 -1.86
CA PHE A 11 -5.11 -2.88 -0.64
C PHE A 11 -6.00 -3.27 0.55
N PRO A 12 -5.42 -3.72 1.68
CA PRO A 12 -6.20 -4.15 2.83
C PRO A 12 -6.97 -2.98 3.47
N SER A 13 -8.21 -3.23 3.88
CA SER A 13 -9.00 -2.30 4.71
C SER A 13 -8.36 -2.14 6.10
N LEU A 14 -8.64 -1.02 6.74
CA LEU A 14 -8.17 -0.71 8.09
C LEU A 14 -9.36 -0.67 9.06
N PHE A 15 -9.17 -1.23 10.25
CA PHE A 15 -10.18 -1.29 11.30
C PHE A 15 -9.66 -0.68 12.59
N PHE A 16 -10.53 0.01 13.32
CA PHE A 16 -10.30 0.43 14.69
C PHE A 16 -10.76 -0.69 15.64
N LYS A 17 -9.92 -1.08 16.58
CA LYS A 17 -10.26 -1.97 17.68
C LYS A 17 -10.40 -1.14 18.96
N ASP A 18 -11.61 -1.13 19.50
CA ASP A 18 -11.89 -0.42 20.75
C ASP A 18 -11.38 -1.24 21.94
N ASN A 19 -10.43 -0.70 22.71
CA ASN A 19 -9.87 -1.39 23.88
C ASN A 19 -10.84 -1.49 25.07
N GLN A 20 -11.91 -0.68 25.10
CA GLN A 20 -12.92 -0.74 26.17
C GLN A 20 -13.95 -1.83 25.92
N THR A 21 -14.39 -1.98 24.66
CA THR A 21 -15.45 -2.93 24.30
C THR A 21 -14.92 -4.23 23.67
N GLY A 22 -13.70 -4.21 23.15
CA GLY A 22 -13.11 -5.30 22.36
C GLY A 22 -13.64 -5.40 20.93
N LYS A 23 -14.56 -4.51 20.52
CA LYS A 23 -15.22 -4.53 19.21
C LYS A 23 -14.39 -3.84 18.13
N TYR A 24 -14.76 -4.09 16.88
CA TYR A 24 -14.12 -3.54 15.69
C TYR A 24 -15.04 -2.56 14.98
N GLU A 25 -14.49 -1.52 14.39
CA GLU A 25 -15.17 -0.57 13.51
C GLU A 25 -14.32 -0.37 12.25
N ASP A 26 -14.96 -0.30 11.09
CA ASP A 26 -14.25 0.05 9.86
C ASP A 26 -13.75 1.50 9.91
N ILE A 27 -12.54 1.71 9.41
CA ILE A 27 -12.02 3.06 9.18
C ILE A 27 -12.25 3.37 7.72
N GLU A 28 -13.18 4.27 7.46
CA GLU A 28 -13.53 4.72 6.11
C GLU A 28 -12.27 5.16 5.34
N LEU A 29 -12.18 4.74 4.08
CA LEU A 29 -11.18 5.25 3.16
C LEU A 29 -11.45 6.74 2.92
N TYR A 30 -10.54 7.59 3.37
CA TYR A 30 -10.66 9.04 3.18
C TYR A 30 -10.47 9.40 1.71
N TYR A 31 -9.38 8.95 1.10
CA TYR A 31 -9.20 8.85 -0.34
C TYR A 31 -8.01 7.93 -0.65
N ALA A 32 -7.93 7.47 -1.90
CA ALA A 32 -6.73 6.83 -2.44
C ALA A 32 -6.34 7.52 -3.74
N GLN A 33 -5.04 7.71 -3.94
CA GLN A 33 -4.47 8.25 -5.16
C GLN A 33 -3.45 7.24 -5.70
N VAL A 34 -3.58 6.92 -6.98
CA VAL A 34 -2.57 6.14 -7.69
C VAL A 34 -1.78 7.09 -8.59
N TYR A 35 -0.46 7.04 -8.45
CA TYR A 35 0.47 7.81 -9.27
C TYR A 35 1.17 6.91 -10.26
N TYR A 36 1.47 7.46 -11.45
CA TYR A 36 2.21 6.83 -12.52
C TYR A 36 3.47 7.65 -12.76
N PHE A 37 4.60 7.20 -12.24
CA PHE A 37 5.87 7.89 -12.41
C PHE A 37 6.60 7.38 -13.65
N PHE A 38 7.11 8.32 -14.45
CA PHE A 38 7.96 8.05 -15.61
C PHE A 38 9.39 8.46 -15.26
N GLU A 39 10.07 7.56 -14.55
CA GLU A 39 11.43 7.80 -14.08
C GLU A 39 12.40 8.01 -15.25
N PRO A 40 13.43 8.87 -15.10
CA PRO A 40 14.46 9.01 -16.13
C PRO A 40 15.14 7.67 -16.39
N THR A 41 14.94 7.10 -17.57
CA THR A 41 15.41 5.76 -17.97
C THR A 41 16.12 5.78 -19.32
N ASN A 42 17.04 4.86 -19.57
CA ASN A 42 17.57 4.62 -20.93
C ASN A 42 16.64 3.73 -21.78
N ASP A 43 15.65 3.10 -21.15
CA ASP A 43 14.67 2.25 -21.80
C ASP A 43 13.52 3.06 -22.44
N LYS A 44 12.78 2.44 -23.37
CA LYS A 44 11.46 2.94 -23.74
C LYS A 44 10.44 2.46 -22.71
N ILE A 45 9.76 3.39 -22.04
CA ILE A 45 8.62 3.09 -21.17
C ILE A 45 7.44 2.63 -22.03
N ARG A 46 6.80 1.54 -21.61
CA ARG A 46 5.67 0.92 -22.31
C ARG A 46 4.43 0.89 -21.43
N ALA A 47 3.26 0.93 -22.05
CA ALA A 47 2.00 0.67 -21.36
C ALA A 47 2.02 -0.69 -20.63
N PHE A 48 1.28 -0.78 -19.54
CA PHE A 48 1.02 -2.06 -18.87
C PHE A 48 0.30 -3.00 -19.83
N PRO A 49 0.82 -4.22 -20.06
CA PRO A 49 0.06 -5.23 -20.80
C PRO A 49 -1.28 -5.52 -20.11
N LEU A 50 -2.33 -5.74 -20.88
CA LEU A 50 -3.64 -6.12 -20.35
C LEU A 50 -3.53 -7.43 -19.57
N GLY A 51 -4.02 -7.43 -18.32
CA GLY A 51 -3.97 -8.60 -17.43
C GLY A 51 -2.66 -8.81 -16.69
N LEU A 52 -1.71 -7.86 -16.76
CA LEU A 52 -0.51 -7.91 -15.91
C LEU A 52 -0.90 -7.86 -14.42
N ASN A 53 -0.41 -8.84 -13.65
CA ASN A 53 -0.57 -8.92 -12.20
C ASN A 53 0.70 -8.50 -11.48
N MET A 54 0.55 -7.61 -10.49
CA MET A 54 1.61 -7.23 -9.57
C MET A 54 1.10 -7.32 -8.13
N VAL A 55 1.97 -7.77 -7.23
CA VAL A 55 1.72 -7.81 -5.78
C VAL A 55 2.97 -7.25 -5.11
N VAL A 56 2.80 -6.31 -4.19
CA VAL A 56 3.88 -5.75 -3.36
C VAL A 56 3.52 -5.85 -1.90
N GLY A 57 4.50 -6.19 -1.05
CA GLY A 57 4.28 -6.48 0.36
C GLY A 57 3.92 -7.96 0.56
N ASP A 58 3.62 -8.33 1.80
CA ASP A 58 3.23 -9.69 2.15
C ASP A 58 2.21 -9.67 3.29
N ALA A 59 1.01 -10.18 3.01
CA ALA A 59 -0.10 -10.27 3.95
C ALA A 59 0.24 -11.05 5.24
N LYS A 60 1.31 -11.82 5.28
CA LYS A 60 1.73 -12.61 6.45
C LYS A 60 2.80 -11.95 7.31
N THR A 61 3.41 -10.86 6.86
CA THR A 61 4.51 -10.22 7.59
C THR A 61 4.00 -9.62 8.91
N ARG A 62 4.73 -9.89 10.01
CA ARG A 62 4.48 -9.32 11.35
C ARG A 62 5.76 -8.79 12.00
N SER A 63 6.84 -8.75 11.22
CA SER A 63 8.17 -8.35 11.66
C SER A 63 8.61 -7.10 10.89
N PRO A 64 9.45 -6.25 11.48
CA PRO A 64 9.98 -5.09 10.78
C PRO A 64 10.80 -5.49 9.54
N PRO A 65 10.85 -4.62 8.52
CA PRO A 65 11.70 -4.84 7.36
C PRO A 65 13.19 -4.85 7.75
N PRO A 66 14.00 -5.74 7.15
CA PRO A 66 15.42 -5.88 7.50
C PRO A 66 16.27 -4.66 7.13
N GLY A 67 15.79 -3.80 6.21
CA GLY A 67 16.43 -2.54 5.85
C GLY A 67 16.14 -1.37 6.80
N GLY A 68 15.41 -1.60 7.89
CA GLY A 68 14.91 -0.54 8.77
C GLY A 68 13.76 0.24 8.13
N ALA A 69 13.43 1.39 8.70
CA ALA A 69 12.24 2.17 8.32
C ALA A 69 12.44 3.10 7.11
N THR A 70 13.67 3.25 6.62
CA THR A 70 13.96 4.09 5.45
C THR A 70 13.45 3.39 4.19
N GLY A 71 12.67 4.08 3.37
CA GLY A 71 12.20 3.56 2.09
C GLY A 71 13.37 3.27 1.15
N ASN A 72 13.36 2.11 0.49
CA ASN A 72 14.39 1.73 -0.46
C ASN A 72 13.81 0.94 -1.63
N LEU A 73 13.97 1.47 -2.84
CA LEU A 73 13.57 0.82 -4.09
C LEU A 73 14.79 0.36 -4.91
N ASP A 74 16.00 0.58 -4.39
CA ASP A 74 17.26 0.27 -5.04
C ASP A 74 17.98 -0.86 -4.29
N LEU A 75 17.95 -2.06 -4.88
CA LEU A 75 18.60 -3.23 -4.30
C LEU A 75 20.11 -3.04 -4.06
N SER A 76 20.76 -2.12 -4.77
CA SER A 76 22.19 -1.82 -4.55
C SER A 76 22.45 -1.06 -3.25
N LYS A 77 21.42 -0.45 -2.65
CA LYS A 77 21.51 0.33 -1.40
C LYS A 77 21.08 -0.45 -0.16
N GLY A 78 20.73 -1.73 -0.32
CA GLY A 78 20.30 -2.60 0.77
C GLY A 78 18.99 -3.32 0.46
N PRO A 79 18.35 -3.93 1.48
CA PRO A 79 17.06 -4.59 1.32
C PRO A 79 16.00 -3.63 0.79
N LEU A 80 15.09 -4.13 -0.05
CA LEU A 80 13.94 -3.36 -0.50
C LEU A 80 13.03 -3.06 0.69
N ASN A 81 12.51 -1.84 0.70
CA ASN A 81 11.47 -1.40 1.62
C ASN A 81 10.50 -0.47 0.86
N PRO A 82 9.59 -1.06 0.05
CA PRO A 82 8.70 -0.31 -0.84
C PRO A 82 7.38 0.08 -0.19
N VAL A 83 7.12 -0.39 1.04
CA VAL A 83 5.90 -0.17 1.79
C VAL A 83 6.22 0.62 3.04
N LYS A 84 5.53 1.73 3.27
CA LYS A 84 5.70 2.55 4.46
C LYS A 84 4.39 3.15 4.94
N TRP A 85 4.38 3.52 6.22
CA TRP A 85 3.35 4.32 6.82
C TRP A 85 3.83 5.77 6.93
N VAL A 86 2.93 6.69 6.65
CA VAL A 86 3.13 8.12 6.81
C VAL A 86 2.08 8.64 7.78
N CYS A 87 2.53 9.34 8.81
CA CYS A 87 1.69 9.96 9.81
C CYS A 87 1.97 11.47 9.84
N PRO A 88 1.40 12.23 8.89
CA PRO A 88 1.55 13.67 8.85
C PRO A 88 0.93 14.30 10.10
N ARG A 89 1.67 15.22 10.72
CA ARG A 89 1.27 15.90 11.95
C ARG A 89 1.66 17.36 11.94
N LYS A 90 0.86 18.17 12.63
CA LYS A 90 1.16 19.60 12.85
C LYS A 90 2.43 19.80 13.69
N ASN A 91 2.72 18.85 14.57
CA ASN A 91 3.91 18.83 15.41
C ASN A 91 4.37 17.38 15.65
N TYR A 92 5.65 17.11 15.44
CA TYR A 92 6.30 15.81 15.67
C TYR A 92 6.92 15.68 17.07
N VAL A 93 6.46 16.47 18.04
CA VAL A 93 6.82 16.37 19.46
C VAL A 93 5.57 16.08 20.28
N PRO A 94 5.46 14.91 20.96
CA PRO A 94 6.37 13.76 20.86
C PRO A 94 6.35 13.12 19.45
N PRO A 95 7.37 12.34 19.06
CA PRO A 95 7.48 11.75 17.72
C PRO A 95 6.35 10.76 17.43
N SER A 96 6.03 10.57 16.15
CA SER A 96 4.96 9.65 15.71
C SER A 96 5.29 8.18 15.96
N TRP A 97 6.58 7.83 15.95
CA TRP A 97 7.09 6.53 16.33
C TRP A 97 8.11 6.71 17.45
N SER A 98 8.21 5.72 18.34
CA SER A 98 9.22 5.74 19.40
C SER A 98 10.63 5.71 18.78
N VAL A 99 11.47 6.68 19.13
CA VAL A 99 12.85 6.82 18.61
C VAL A 99 13.75 5.63 18.92
N ALA A 100 13.42 4.87 19.97
CA ALA A 100 14.17 3.69 20.39
C ALA A 100 13.56 2.37 19.89
N SER A 101 12.49 2.43 19.08
CA SER A 101 11.82 1.22 18.60
C SER A 101 12.68 0.46 17.59
N ASP A 102 12.82 -0.85 17.84
CA ASP A 102 13.44 -1.81 16.92
C ASP A 102 12.40 -2.56 16.07
N GLY A 103 11.12 -2.17 16.18
CA GLY A 103 10.02 -2.75 15.42
C GLY A 103 9.32 -3.94 16.07
N THR A 104 9.89 -4.51 17.13
CA THR A 104 9.42 -5.77 17.73
C THR A 104 8.23 -5.59 18.66
N ARG A 105 8.01 -4.38 19.19
CA ARG A 105 6.92 -4.05 20.12
C ARG A 105 6.11 -2.81 19.74
N ALA A 106 6.60 -2.02 18.80
CA ALA A 106 5.96 -0.83 18.24
C ALA A 106 6.55 -0.58 16.84
N GLY A 107 5.95 0.30 16.04
CA GLY A 107 6.50 0.67 14.73
C GLY A 107 7.87 1.37 14.84
N MET A 108 8.63 1.40 13.76
CA MET A 108 9.96 2.02 13.70
C MET A 108 9.94 3.37 12.97
N PRO A 109 10.65 4.39 13.47
CA PRO A 109 10.77 5.68 12.82
C PRO A 109 11.73 5.64 11.63
N ASN A 110 11.37 6.33 10.54
CA ASN A 110 12.35 6.72 9.53
C ASN A 110 13.23 7.84 10.09
N VAL A 111 14.54 7.60 10.16
CA VAL A 111 15.52 8.55 10.74
C VAL A 111 15.73 9.81 9.88
N HIS A 112 15.28 9.80 8.63
CA HIS A 112 15.42 10.92 7.69
C HIS A 112 14.12 11.71 7.50
N ASN A 113 12.98 11.18 7.94
CA ASN A 113 11.69 11.85 7.83
C ASN A 113 10.80 11.51 9.03
N SER A 114 10.56 12.48 9.91
CA SER A 114 9.75 12.29 11.13
C SER A 114 8.28 11.97 10.87
N ALA A 115 7.79 12.20 9.65
CA ALA A 115 6.45 11.83 9.23
C ALA A 115 6.34 10.37 8.78
N GLU A 116 7.45 9.66 8.59
CA GLU A 116 7.46 8.32 8.00
C GLU A 116 7.97 7.27 8.97
N GLY A 117 7.50 6.05 8.77
CA GLY A 117 7.95 4.88 9.51
C GLY A 117 7.43 3.59 8.90
N VAL A 118 7.71 2.49 9.59
CA VAL A 118 7.21 1.16 9.27
C VAL A 118 6.51 0.58 10.48
N GLY A 119 5.46 -0.20 10.23
CA GLY A 119 4.47 -0.51 11.25
C GLY A 119 3.70 0.72 11.71
N PHE A 120 2.59 0.51 12.41
CA PHE A 120 1.72 1.61 12.80
C PHE A 120 2.43 2.61 13.73
N PRO A 121 2.15 3.93 13.57
CA PRO A 121 2.61 4.96 14.48
C PRO A 121 1.87 4.91 15.81
N ASP A 122 2.49 5.43 16.87
CA ASP A 122 1.87 5.64 18.18
C ASP A 122 1.48 7.12 18.38
N ALA A 123 0.82 7.68 17.37
CA ALA A 123 0.36 9.07 17.36
C ALA A 123 -0.94 9.24 16.57
N ASN A 124 -1.71 10.27 16.90
CA ASN A 124 -2.75 10.78 16.01
C ASN A 124 -2.08 11.53 14.84
N CYS A 125 -2.37 11.13 13.61
CA CYS A 125 -1.95 11.83 12.39
C CYS A 125 -2.94 12.96 12.11
N ASP A 126 -2.61 14.18 12.55
CA ASP A 126 -3.54 15.30 12.72
C ASP A 126 -3.29 16.48 11.78
N GLU A 127 -2.49 16.28 10.75
CA GLU A 127 -2.33 17.26 9.68
C GLU A 127 -3.62 17.40 8.86
N TYR A 128 -3.86 18.62 8.35
CA TYR A 128 -5.05 18.92 7.59
C TYR A 128 -5.13 18.08 6.31
N ALA A 129 -6.26 17.38 6.14
CA ALA A 129 -6.56 16.52 4.98
C ALA A 129 -5.51 15.43 4.68
N SER A 130 -4.63 15.13 5.64
CA SER A 130 -3.54 14.17 5.47
C SER A 130 -3.46 13.26 6.71
N PRO A 131 -4.49 12.41 6.93
CA PRO A 131 -4.51 11.49 8.06
C PRO A 131 -3.47 10.37 7.89
N LEU A 132 -3.59 9.29 8.67
CA LEU A 132 -2.72 8.12 8.51
C LEU A 132 -2.77 7.62 7.06
N ARG A 133 -1.59 7.45 6.48
CA ARG A 133 -1.40 7.14 5.08
C ARG A 133 -0.48 5.95 4.87
N ALA A 134 -0.77 5.14 3.87
CA ALA A 134 0.12 4.12 3.34
C ALA A 134 0.69 4.57 2.00
N ASP A 135 2.00 4.39 1.82
CA ASP A 135 2.68 4.53 0.53
C ASP A 135 3.20 3.15 0.11
N ILE A 136 2.73 2.65 -1.04
CA ILE A 136 3.10 1.34 -1.60
C ILE A 136 3.67 1.57 -3.00
N HIS A 137 4.98 1.43 -3.14
CA HIS A 137 5.69 1.55 -4.41
C HIS A 137 5.73 0.22 -5.15
N PHE A 138 5.40 0.22 -6.44
CA PHE A 138 5.43 -0.98 -7.28
C PHE A 138 6.71 -1.07 -8.12
N PRO A 139 7.18 -2.30 -8.39
CA PRO A 139 8.24 -2.52 -9.37
C PRO A 139 7.81 -2.06 -10.78
N SER A 140 8.77 -1.56 -11.56
CA SER A 140 8.51 -1.02 -12.91
C SER A 140 9.20 -1.80 -14.04
N CYS A 141 9.89 -2.90 -13.75
CA CYS A 141 10.48 -3.76 -14.79
C CYS A 141 9.71 -5.08 -14.93
N TYR A 142 9.11 -5.31 -16.10
CA TYR A 142 8.36 -6.52 -16.41
C TYR A 142 9.17 -7.53 -17.23
N ASN A 143 9.17 -8.78 -16.80
CA ASN A 143 9.75 -9.92 -17.48
C ASN A 143 8.72 -10.63 -18.37
N PRO A 144 8.72 -10.40 -19.69
CA PRO A 144 7.75 -11.05 -20.58
C PRO A 144 7.87 -12.58 -20.60
N LYS A 145 9.03 -13.15 -20.21
CA LYS A 145 9.21 -14.61 -20.17
C LYS A 145 8.51 -15.28 -18.99
N ALA A 146 8.28 -14.55 -17.89
CA ALA A 146 7.54 -15.08 -16.74
C ALA A 146 6.03 -15.08 -16.96
N GLY A 147 5.56 -14.31 -17.95
CA GLY A 147 4.13 -14.14 -18.25
C GLY A 147 3.45 -13.16 -17.31
N LEU A 148 2.19 -12.85 -17.63
CA LEU A 148 1.42 -11.78 -17.00
C LEU A 148 1.02 -12.10 -15.55
N THR A 149 0.81 -13.38 -15.23
CA THR A 149 0.16 -13.80 -13.98
C THR A 149 1.11 -14.34 -12.92
N ASN A 150 2.38 -14.57 -13.27
CA ASN A 150 3.40 -15.03 -12.32
C ASN A 150 3.96 -13.85 -11.50
N PHE A 151 3.09 -13.23 -10.71
CA PHE A 151 3.37 -12.00 -9.93
C PHE A 151 4.62 -12.09 -9.03
N LYS A 152 5.07 -13.31 -8.70
CA LYS A 152 6.28 -13.55 -7.90
C LYS A 152 7.58 -13.37 -8.68
N ASN A 153 7.56 -13.50 -10.01
CA ASN A 153 8.76 -13.55 -10.85
C ASN A 153 8.67 -12.66 -12.10
N ASN A 154 7.51 -12.06 -12.36
CA ASN A 154 7.27 -11.24 -13.54
C ASN A 154 7.70 -9.79 -13.37
N MET A 155 7.89 -9.30 -12.14
CA MET A 155 8.25 -7.92 -11.87
C MET A 155 9.56 -7.78 -11.08
N ALA A 156 10.28 -6.68 -11.29
CA ALA A 156 11.43 -6.27 -10.51
C ALA A 156 11.53 -4.73 -10.41
N TYR A 157 12.15 -4.24 -9.35
CA TYR A 157 12.52 -2.83 -9.26
C TYR A 157 13.69 -2.54 -10.21
N PRO A 158 13.73 -1.36 -10.85
CA PRO A 158 14.82 -0.99 -11.73
C PRO A 158 16.12 -0.79 -10.94
N PHE A 159 17.26 -0.85 -11.62
CA PHE A 159 18.56 -0.57 -11.02
C PHE A 159 19.09 0.78 -11.50
N ARG A 160 19.95 1.41 -10.69
CA ARG A 160 20.60 2.66 -11.05
C ARG A 160 21.76 2.41 -12.02
N ALA A 161 21.62 2.86 -13.27
CA ALA A 161 22.68 2.82 -14.27
C ALA A 161 23.80 3.83 -13.94
N SER A 162 24.98 3.64 -14.53
CA SER A 162 26.16 4.49 -14.30
C SER A 162 25.94 5.96 -14.67
N ASN A 163 25.04 6.24 -15.61
CA ASN A 163 24.62 7.60 -15.99
C ASN A 163 23.52 8.19 -15.09
N GLY A 164 23.17 7.51 -13.99
CA GLY A 164 22.15 7.97 -13.05
C GLY A 164 20.71 7.81 -13.55
N ARG A 165 20.45 6.96 -14.54
CA ARG A 165 19.09 6.60 -14.97
C ARG A 165 18.65 5.27 -14.33
N TRP A 166 17.35 5.02 -14.33
CA TRP A 166 16.76 3.78 -13.84
C TRP A 166 16.51 2.85 -15.01
N ASP A 167 17.21 1.72 -15.05
CA ASP A 167 17.15 0.79 -16.18
C ASP A 167 16.63 -0.57 -15.73
N CYS A 168 15.99 -1.27 -16.66
CA CYS A 168 15.52 -2.62 -16.48
C CYS A 168 16.56 -3.65 -16.95
N PRO A 169 16.53 -4.89 -16.41
CA PRO A 169 17.38 -5.95 -16.90
C PRO A 169 17.16 -6.20 -18.41
N LYS A 170 18.22 -6.58 -19.12
CA LYS A 170 18.15 -6.78 -20.58
C LYS A 170 17.02 -7.75 -20.97
N GLY A 171 16.17 -7.31 -21.90
CA GLY A 171 15.03 -8.08 -22.39
C GLY A 171 13.75 -7.97 -21.56
N TRP A 172 13.78 -7.16 -20.49
CA TRP A 172 12.61 -6.78 -19.71
C TRP A 172 12.03 -5.47 -20.27
N PHE A 173 10.75 -5.22 -20.00
CA PHE A 173 10.08 -3.98 -20.41
C PHE A 173 10.01 -3.02 -19.23
N HIS A 174 10.41 -1.78 -19.46
CA HIS A 174 10.21 -0.70 -18.51
C HIS A 174 8.75 -0.23 -18.61
N LEU A 175 8.04 -0.25 -17.48
CA LEU A 175 6.64 0.16 -17.33
C LEU A 175 6.57 1.38 -16.41
N PRO A 176 5.44 2.09 -16.32
CA PRO A 176 5.28 3.13 -15.32
C PRO A 176 5.52 2.59 -13.90
N HIS A 177 6.14 3.38 -13.04
CA HIS A 177 6.24 3.06 -11.62
C HIS A 177 4.95 3.51 -10.92
N LEU A 178 4.18 2.56 -10.39
CA LEU A 178 2.99 2.86 -9.60
C LEU A 178 3.33 3.18 -8.15
N LEU A 179 2.69 4.21 -7.60
CA LEU A 179 2.59 4.42 -6.16
C LEU A 179 1.12 4.43 -5.78
N PHE A 180 0.74 3.56 -4.84
CA PHE A 180 -0.54 3.71 -4.15
C PHE A 180 -0.32 4.56 -2.91
N GLU A 181 -1.04 5.67 -2.84
CA GLU A 181 -1.08 6.57 -1.70
C GLU A 181 -2.49 6.51 -1.11
N ILE A 182 -2.64 5.88 0.06
CA ILE A 182 -3.94 5.47 0.60
C ILE A 182 -4.13 6.12 1.96
N TYR A 183 -5.24 6.83 2.16
CA TYR A 183 -5.56 7.55 3.37
C TYR A 183 -6.80 6.99 4.05
N TRP A 184 -6.73 6.73 5.35
CA TRP A 184 -7.88 6.32 6.15
C TRP A 184 -8.32 7.45 7.07
N ASN A 185 -9.63 7.57 7.32
CA ASN A 185 -10.22 8.57 8.21
C ASN A 185 -9.99 8.24 9.70
N THR A 186 -8.73 8.00 10.08
CA THR A 186 -8.31 7.78 11.47
C THR A 186 -8.62 8.94 12.42
N PRO A 187 -8.72 10.22 11.99
CA PRO A 187 -9.16 11.32 12.86
C PRO A 187 -10.54 11.11 13.50
N ALA A 188 -11.43 10.34 12.87
CA ALA A 188 -12.76 10.03 13.42
C ALA A 188 -12.70 9.25 14.75
N PHE A 189 -11.58 8.58 15.03
CA PHE A 189 -11.35 7.78 16.23
C PHE A 189 -10.50 8.50 17.29
N LYS A 190 -10.18 9.79 17.05
CA LYS A 190 -9.43 10.61 18.02
C LYS A 190 -10.18 10.67 19.35
N GLY A 191 -9.45 10.43 20.45
CA GLY A 191 -10.00 10.46 21.81
C GLY A 191 -10.60 9.14 22.29
N ARG A 192 -10.68 8.11 21.41
CA ARG A 192 -11.10 6.75 21.79
C ARG A 192 -9.93 5.82 22.14
N TRP A 193 -8.70 6.33 22.07
CA TRP A 193 -7.46 5.63 22.40
C TRP A 193 -6.42 6.63 22.93
N ARG A 194 -5.29 6.13 23.43
CA ARG A 194 -4.24 6.94 24.06
C ARG A 194 -2.91 6.80 23.31
N PRO A 195 -2.50 7.81 22.53
CA PRO A 195 -1.21 7.79 21.85
C PRO A 195 -0.04 7.93 22.83
N GLY A 196 1.08 7.30 22.50
CA GLY A 196 2.32 7.33 23.27
C GLY A 196 2.40 6.27 24.38
N GLU A 197 1.40 5.39 24.49
CA GLU A 197 1.35 4.30 25.47
C GLU A 197 1.84 2.95 24.89
N GLY A 198 2.32 2.93 23.63
CA GLY A 198 2.84 1.72 22.98
C GLY A 198 1.75 0.76 22.49
N GLU A 199 0.49 1.16 22.52
CA GLU A 199 -0.66 0.40 22.04
C GLU A 199 -1.45 1.22 21.00
N GLN A 200 -1.41 0.75 19.76
CA GLN A 200 -2.06 1.39 18.65
C GLN A 200 -3.39 0.63 18.34
N PRO A 201 -4.54 1.33 18.17
CA PRO A 201 -5.84 0.69 17.99
C PRO A 201 -6.19 0.22 16.57
N PHE A 202 -5.31 0.28 15.58
CA PHE A 202 -5.59 -0.07 14.19
C PHE A 202 -5.15 -1.50 13.87
N VAL A 203 -5.93 -2.14 13.01
CA VAL A 203 -5.71 -3.52 12.57
C VAL A 203 -6.02 -3.59 11.08
N LEU A 204 -5.12 -4.17 10.28
CA LEU A 204 -5.42 -4.45 8.87
C LEU A 204 -6.43 -5.60 8.75
N SER A 205 -7.14 -5.66 7.63
CA SER A 205 -8.21 -6.65 7.38
C SER A 205 -7.80 -8.11 7.58
N ASN A 206 -6.53 -8.44 7.40
CA ASN A 206 -5.93 -9.75 7.64
C ASN A 206 -5.55 -10.02 9.12
N GLY A 207 -6.00 -9.17 10.06
CA GLY A 207 -5.75 -9.30 11.48
C GLY A 207 -4.37 -8.83 11.94
N ASP A 208 -3.65 -8.06 11.13
CA ASP A 208 -2.34 -7.52 11.51
C ASP A 208 -2.47 -6.26 12.36
N ALA A 209 -2.09 -6.36 13.64
CA ALA A 209 -2.02 -5.24 14.58
C ALA A 209 -0.68 -4.49 14.53
N THR A 210 0.28 -4.93 13.72
CA THR A 210 1.59 -4.27 13.57
C THR A 210 1.63 -3.28 12.41
N GLY A 211 0.83 -3.51 11.36
CA GLY A 211 0.87 -2.77 10.10
C GLY A 211 1.99 -3.21 9.14
N TYR A 212 2.79 -4.23 9.47
CA TYR A 212 3.88 -4.72 8.61
C TYR A 212 3.41 -5.55 7.41
N SER A 213 2.19 -6.06 7.44
CA SER A 213 1.60 -6.84 6.33
C SER A 213 0.83 -6.00 5.31
N LEU A 214 0.97 -4.68 5.38
CA LEU A 214 0.46 -3.79 4.35
C LEU A 214 1.01 -4.23 2.99
N HIS A 215 0.11 -4.36 2.02
CA HIS A 215 0.41 -4.83 0.68
C HIS A 215 -0.54 -4.18 -0.32
N GLY A 216 -0.17 -4.22 -1.59
CA GLY A 216 -0.99 -3.72 -2.69
C GLY A 216 -0.96 -4.70 -3.84
N ASP A 217 -2.12 -4.88 -4.45
CA ASP A 217 -2.32 -5.72 -5.62
C ASP A 217 -2.80 -4.85 -6.79
N PHE A 218 -2.21 -5.10 -7.96
CA PHE A 218 -2.58 -4.44 -9.20
C PHE A 218 -2.84 -5.48 -10.28
N LEU A 219 -3.99 -5.37 -10.94
CA LEU A 219 -4.33 -6.08 -12.16
C LEU A 219 -4.60 -5.06 -13.26
N SER A 220 -3.74 -5.02 -14.27
CA SER A 220 -3.88 -4.09 -15.39
C SER A 220 -5.15 -4.37 -16.19
N GLY A 221 -6.00 -3.35 -16.30
CA GLY A 221 -7.16 -3.28 -17.17
C GLY A 221 -7.12 -2.07 -18.10
N TRP A 222 -5.93 -1.48 -18.28
CA TRP A 222 -5.71 -0.35 -19.17
C TRP A 222 -5.94 -0.75 -20.63
N ASP A 223 -6.58 0.14 -21.39
CA ASP A 223 -6.41 0.20 -22.84
C ASP A 223 -4.93 0.53 -23.11
N GLU A 224 -4.19 -0.44 -23.64
CA GLU A 224 -2.75 -0.32 -23.85
C GLU A 224 -2.39 0.84 -24.80
N ASN A 225 -3.21 1.09 -25.83
CA ASN A 225 -2.95 2.17 -26.78
C ASN A 225 -3.17 3.53 -26.13
N LEU A 226 -4.23 3.66 -25.34
CA LEU A 226 -4.49 4.89 -24.58
C LEU A 226 -3.38 5.17 -23.58
N LEU A 227 -2.98 4.18 -22.78
CA LEU A 227 -1.92 4.36 -21.80
C LEU A 227 -0.58 4.66 -22.51
N GLN A 228 -0.28 4.01 -23.63
CA GLN A 228 0.94 4.31 -24.39
C GLN A 228 0.90 5.75 -24.94
N HIS A 229 -0.26 6.21 -25.44
CA HIS A 229 -0.43 7.60 -25.87
C HIS A 229 -0.18 8.58 -24.72
N ILE A 230 -0.68 8.29 -23.51
CA ILE A 230 -0.41 9.11 -22.31
C ILE A 230 1.09 9.13 -22.00
N ILE A 231 1.75 7.98 -21.99
CA ILE A 231 3.20 7.86 -21.76
C ILE A 231 4.00 8.67 -22.77
N ASP A 232 3.60 8.62 -24.05
CA ASP A 232 4.36 9.23 -25.14
C ASP A 232 4.10 10.75 -25.27
N THR A 233 2.99 11.29 -24.75
CA THR A 233 2.54 12.66 -25.07
C THR A 233 2.15 13.54 -23.89
N CYS A 234 1.95 12.98 -22.69
CA CYS A 234 1.43 13.76 -21.57
C CYS A 234 2.55 14.46 -20.77
N ASP A 235 2.40 15.78 -20.62
CA ASP A 235 3.28 16.61 -19.79
C ASP A 235 2.46 17.65 -19.01
N THR A 236 1.55 17.18 -18.16
CA THR A 236 0.66 18.04 -17.34
C THR A 236 1.17 18.24 -15.92
N GLY A 237 2.37 17.72 -15.60
CA GLY A 237 2.96 17.76 -14.27
C GLY A 237 2.02 17.19 -13.21
N THR A 238 1.77 17.98 -12.16
CA THR A 238 0.89 17.60 -11.04
C THR A 238 -0.59 17.92 -11.28
N SER A 239 -0.96 18.41 -12.46
CA SER A 239 -2.34 18.82 -12.75
C SER A 239 -3.32 17.65 -12.93
N GLY A 240 -2.79 16.42 -12.94
CA GLY A 240 -3.56 15.20 -13.10
C GLY A 240 -3.47 14.60 -14.50
N MET A 241 -3.54 13.27 -14.56
CA MET A 241 -3.54 12.52 -15.81
C MET A 241 -4.82 12.77 -16.63
N ASP A 242 -5.92 13.23 -16.02
CA ASP A 242 -7.16 13.57 -16.73
C ASP A 242 -7.04 14.83 -17.59
N LYS A 243 -5.93 15.56 -17.48
CA LYS A 243 -5.62 16.75 -18.30
C LYS A 243 -4.77 16.43 -19.52
N CYS A 244 -4.32 15.19 -19.70
CA CYS A 244 -3.54 14.82 -20.87
C CYS A 244 -4.36 15.01 -22.15
N SER A 245 -3.71 15.43 -23.23
CA SER A 245 -4.37 15.54 -24.54
C SER A 245 -4.75 14.16 -25.09
N GLY A 246 -5.86 14.05 -25.82
CA GLY A 246 -6.27 12.80 -26.47
C GLY A 246 -7.01 11.80 -25.59
N LEU A 247 -7.44 12.20 -24.39
CA LEU A 247 -8.26 11.36 -23.52
C LEU A 247 -9.74 11.38 -23.92
N TYR A 248 -10.41 10.25 -23.69
CA TYR A 248 -11.84 10.08 -23.90
C TYR A 248 -12.70 10.54 -22.70
N GLY A 249 -12.08 11.23 -21.72
CA GLY A 249 -12.70 11.73 -20.50
C GLY A 249 -12.33 10.94 -19.25
N VAL A 250 -13.05 11.22 -18.16
CA VAL A 250 -12.95 10.50 -16.89
C VAL A 250 -14.21 9.67 -16.64
N ASN A 251 -14.05 8.54 -15.97
CA ASN A 251 -15.16 7.77 -15.43
C ASN A 251 -15.90 8.67 -14.43
N SER A 252 -17.11 9.08 -14.80
CA SER A 252 -18.03 9.92 -14.01
C SER A 252 -19.30 9.17 -13.63
N ASP A 253 -19.40 7.91 -14.07
CA ASP A 253 -20.53 7.06 -13.80
C ASP A 253 -20.44 6.49 -12.37
N SER A 254 -21.40 6.86 -11.54
CA SER A 254 -21.54 6.34 -10.17
C SER A 254 -22.44 5.10 -10.10
N THR A 255 -22.87 4.53 -11.24
CA THR A 255 -23.82 3.40 -11.30
C THR A 255 -23.16 2.01 -11.27
N CYS A 256 -21.84 1.95 -11.06
CA CYS A 256 -21.14 0.67 -10.88
C CYS A 256 -21.49 0.06 -9.51
N GLU A 257 -22.61 -0.66 -9.46
CA GLU A 257 -23.14 -1.35 -8.26
C GLU A 257 -22.88 -2.85 -8.35
N ILE A 258 -21.61 -3.26 -8.50
CA ILE A 258 -21.26 -4.68 -8.42
C ILE A 258 -21.55 -5.15 -6.99
N GLN A 259 -22.56 -6.00 -6.84
CA GLN A 259 -22.86 -6.59 -5.54
C GLN A 259 -21.68 -7.44 -5.07
N SER A 260 -21.30 -7.28 -3.81
CA SER A 260 -20.28 -8.13 -3.19
C SER A 260 -20.73 -9.59 -3.31
N PRO A 261 -19.88 -10.50 -3.84
CA PRO A 261 -20.19 -11.92 -3.88
C PRO A 261 -20.16 -12.56 -2.48
N VAL A 262 -19.65 -11.84 -1.48
CA VAL A 262 -19.58 -12.27 -0.09
C VAL A 262 -20.54 -11.42 0.75
N MET A 263 -21.49 -12.09 1.39
CA MET A 263 -22.42 -11.46 2.34
C MET A 263 -21.79 -11.45 3.73
N GLU A 264 -21.17 -10.34 4.08
CA GLU A 264 -20.53 -10.13 5.37
C GLU A 264 -20.71 -8.68 5.83
N THR A 265 -20.80 -8.48 7.14
CA THR A 265 -20.78 -7.14 7.73
C THR A 265 -19.35 -6.61 7.66
N ILE A 266 -19.15 -5.55 6.89
CA ILE A 266 -17.84 -4.90 6.69
C ILE A 266 -17.81 -3.45 7.17
N THR A 267 -18.93 -2.94 7.69
CA THR A 267 -19.07 -1.57 8.20
C THR A 267 -19.79 -1.55 9.53
N GLY A 268 -19.52 -0.52 10.33
CA GLY A 268 -20.10 -0.32 11.66
C GLY A 268 -19.42 -1.17 12.73
N VAL A 269 -20.08 -1.28 13.89
CA VAL A 269 -19.54 -1.98 15.06
C VAL A 269 -19.70 -3.50 14.87
N MET A 270 -18.60 -4.24 14.95
CA MET A 270 -18.52 -5.68 14.71
C MET A 270 -17.86 -6.41 15.89
N ASP A 271 -18.28 -7.65 16.14
CA ASP A 271 -17.70 -8.51 17.19
C ASP A 271 -16.42 -9.23 16.73
N ALA A 272 -16.18 -9.30 15.41
CA ALA A 272 -14.99 -9.87 14.79
C ALA A 272 -14.63 -9.11 13.51
N LEU A 273 -13.38 -9.23 13.06
CA LEU A 273 -12.98 -8.74 11.74
C LEU A 273 -13.69 -9.53 10.63
N PRO A 274 -13.96 -8.91 9.47
CA PRO A 274 -14.40 -9.63 8.29
C PRO A 274 -13.50 -10.83 7.97
N GLY A 275 -14.09 -11.93 7.51
CA GLY A 275 -13.47 -13.23 7.32
C GLY A 275 -13.22 -14.02 8.61
N ASN A 276 -13.66 -13.51 9.78
CA ASN A 276 -13.25 -13.99 11.11
C ASN A 276 -11.72 -14.04 11.26
N ASN A 277 -11.02 -13.06 10.68
CA ASN A 277 -9.56 -13.04 10.71
C ASN A 277 -9.06 -12.83 12.15
N PRO A 278 -8.19 -13.72 12.67
CA PRO A 278 -7.66 -13.59 14.02
C PRO A 278 -6.66 -12.44 14.11
N ILE A 279 -6.68 -11.71 15.22
CA ILE A 279 -5.71 -10.67 15.49
C ILE A 279 -4.36 -11.25 15.90
N SER A 280 -3.28 -10.67 15.38
CA SER A 280 -1.90 -11.07 15.65
C SER A 280 -0.95 -9.89 15.51
N GLY A 281 0.19 -9.96 16.20
CA GLY A 281 1.20 -8.91 16.17
C GLY A 281 1.39 -8.22 17.52
N TRP A 282 2.60 -7.74 17.81
CA TRP A 282 2.98 -7.12 19.08
C TRP A 282 2.31 -7.78 20.31
N HIS A 283 1.48 -7.04 21.05
CA HIS A 283 0.82 -7.48 22.28
C HIS A 283 -0.27 -8.54 22.07
N TYR A 284 -0.60 -8.85 20.81
CA TYR A 284 -1.52 -9.93 20.43
C TYR A 284 -0.74 -11.20 20.16
N SER A 285 -1.01 -12.23 20.98
CA SER A 285 -0.56 -13.59 20.72
C SER A 285 -1.13 -14.05 19.37
N ALA A 286 -0.39 -14.87 18.61
CA ALA A 286 -0.92 -15.53 17.43
C ALA A 286 -1.97 -16.57 17.86
N VAL A 287 -3.19 -16.14 18.12
CA VAL A 287 -4.30 -17.07 18.42
C VAL A 287 -4.74 -17.67 17.09
N GLY A 288 -4.32 -18.91 16.78
CA GLY A 288 -4.94 -19.71 15.72
C GLY A 288 -4.07 -20.27 14.61
N LEU A 289 -2.74 -20.37 14.77
CA LEU A 289 -1.90 -21.25 13.93
C LEU A 289 -1.51 -22.54 14.67
N GLU A 290 -2.38 -23.06 15.54
CA GLU A 290 -2.25 -24.46 15.96
C GLU A 290 -2.67 -25.35 14.80
N ASP A 291 -1.73 -26.19 14.37
CA ASP A 291 -1.92 -27.33 13.47
C ASP A 291 -3.25 -28.02 13.74
N LYS A 292 -4.25 -27.79 12.88
CA LYS A 292 -5.34 -28.75 12.76
C LYS A 292 -4.74 -29.99 12.12
N PRO A 293 -4.66 -31.15 12.81
CA PRO A 293 -4.15 -32.35 12.21
C PRO A 293 -5.02 -32.68 10.99
N VAL A 294 -4.38 -32.81 9.83
CA VAL A 294 -5.01 -33.31 8.61
C VAL A 294 -5.58 -34.68 8.93
N ARG A 295 -6.89 -34.77 9.12
CA ARG A 295 -7.59 -36.05 9.06
C ARG A 295 -7.51 -36.51 7.60
N ARG A 296 -6.65 -37.50 7.36
CA ARG A 296 -6.71 -38.30 6.14
C ARG A 296 -8.11 -38.90 6.03
N ILE A 297 -8.77 -38.63 4.91
CA ILE A 297 -9.78 -39.50 4.32
C ILE A 297 -9.14 -40.02 3.05
#